data_AF-S3MFS3-F1
#
_entry.id   AF-S3MFS3-F1
#
_cell.length_a   1.000
_cell.length_b   1.000
_cell.length_c   1.000
_cell.angle_alpha   90.00
_cell.angle_beta   90.00
_cell.angle_gamma   90.00
#
_symmetry.space_group_name_H-M   'P 1'
#
loop_
_entity.id
_entity.type
_entity.pdbx_description
1 polymer ?
#
loop_
_entity_poly.entity_id
_entity_poly.type
_entity_poly.pdbx_seq_one_letter_code
_entity_poly.pdbx_strand_id
1 'polypeptide(L)'
;MKRFASPLLILICILCLSPLGADGGGTVGESIQTGEVSEEVPIEDVSSDAAPADGETAKNGNAAPSSVEQGKNSDAAASKKEAEKDDASDLTFASIHTKGLTVADGNKWYYENFDRQGRASFAVLYEDGTAIEKTVWTYQGSARSPVQKEILRNGKSEIFRYDEEGRELTAERYEGKTLTFKRENSYTEFGKLLEQTITEGKNTDRSVWEFVDDKAVAQTKYRNGKKTAFIELHDTPHIVHLYVDDKEVYVGEEQ
;
A
#
# COMPACT_ATOMS: atom_id res chain seq x y z
N MET A 1 -28.09 35.20 -0.97
CA MET A 1 -28.52 34.34 -2.10
C MET A 1 -27.29 33.58 -2.57
N LYS A 2 -27.40 32.24 -2.61
CA LYS A 2 -26.36 31.30 -3.03
C LYS A 2 -26.12 31.38 -4.55
N ARG A 3 -25.05 30.69 -4.99
CA ARG A 3 -24.73 30.09 -6.31
C ARG A 3 -23.53 30.76 -7.00
N PHE A 4 -22.50 30.05 -7.47
CA PHE A 4 -21.99 28.70 -7.24
C PHE A 4 -20.51 28.76 -7.65
N ALA A 5 -19.60 28.36 -6.76
CA ALA A 5 -18.23 28.03 -7.15
C ALA A 5 -18.29 26.72 -7.94
N SER A 6 -17.63 26.71 -9.10
CA SER A 6 -17.45 25.52 -9.95
C SER A 6 -16.21 24.76 -9.47
N PRO A 7 -16.32 23.49 -9.07
CA PRO A 7 -15.20 22.57 -9.12
C PRO A 7 -15.38 21.64 -10.32
N LEU A 8 -14.71 22.00 -11.41
CA LEU A 8 -14.36 21.06 -12.47
C LEU A 8 -13.20 20.21 -11.92
N LEU A 9 -13.47 19.00 -11.46
CA LEU A 9 -12.42 18.06 -11.07
C LEU A 9 -12.87 16.62 -11.34
N ILE A 10 -12.43 16.13 -12.51
CA ILE A 10 -12.00 14.75 -12.78
C ILE A 10 -13.05 13.67 -12.48
N LEU A 11 -14.01 13.55 -13.41
CA LEU A 11 -14.73 12.30 -13.66
C LEU A 11 -13.90 11.50 -14.67
N ILE A 12 -12.89 10.76 -14.22
CA ILE A 12 -12.23 9.75 -15.05
C ILE A 12 -13.13 8.52 -15.08
N CYS A 13 -13.53 8.17 -16.30
CA CYS A 13 -14.45 7.11 -16.67
C CYS A 13 -14.09 5.74 -16.06
N ILE A 14 -14.82 5.37 -15.00
CA ILE A 14 -15.01 3.98 -14.57
C ILE A 14 -16.19 3.43 -15.37
N LEU A 15 -15.96 2.95 -16.60
CA LEU A 15 -16.87 2.15 -17.44
C LEU A 15 -15.96 1.53 -18.53
N CYS A 16 -15.78 0.22 -18.72
CA CYS A 16 -16.72 -0.90 -18.64
C CYS A 16 -15.96 -2.21 -18.35
N LEU A 17 -16.18 -2.82 -17.18
CA LEU A 17 -16.01 -4.27 -17.00
C LEU A 17 -17.31 -4.78 -16.36
N SER A 18 -18.31 -5.04 -17.19
CA SER A 18 -19.41 -5.92 -16.83
C SER A 18 -19.07 -7.34 -17.29
N PRO A 19 -19.23 -8.38 -16.46
CA PRO A 19 -19.06 -9.75 -16.89
C PRO A 19 -20.33 -10.17 -17.65
N LEU A 20 -20.22 -10.38 -18.96
CA LEU A 20 -21.20 -11.22 -19.65
C LEU A 20 -20.92 -12.67 -19.25
N GLY A 21 -21.86 -13.25 -18.51
CA GLY A 21 -21.90 -14.68 -18.26
C GLY A 21 -22.12 -15.45 -19.56
N ALA A 22 -21.37 -16.52 -19.74
CA ALA A 22 -21.70 -17.60 -20.64
C ALA A 22 -21.55 -18.92 -19.88
N ASP A 23 -22.72 -19.53 -19.69
CA ASP A 23 -22.98 -20.89 -19.25
C ASP A 23 -22.40 -21.91 -20.26
N GLY A 24 -22.00 -23.08 -19.77
CA GLY A 24 -21.40 -24.14 -20.58
C GLY A 24 -20.71 -25.21 -19.74
N GLY A 25 -21.50 -26.13 -19.19
CA GLY A 25 -21.02 -27.32 -18.47
C GLY A 25 -20.35 -28.37 -19.38
N GLY A 26 -19.57 -29.25 -18.76
CA GLY A 26 -19.00 -30.44 -19.41
C GLY A 26 -17.81 -31.04 -18.66
N THR A 27 -17.95 -32.28 -18.23
CA THR A 27 -17.20 -33.02 -17.20
C THR A 27 -15.91 -33.74 -17.64
N VAL A 28 -14.91 -33.75 -16.73
CA VAL A 28 -14.08 -34.87 -16.19
C VAL A 28 -13.14 -35.70 -17.10
N GLY A 29 -11.91 -35.84 -16.59
CA GLY A 29 -10.89 -36.89 -16.87
C GLY A 29 -9.51 -36.25 -17.09
N GLU A 30 -8.38 -36.60 -16.45
CA GLU A 30 -8.00 -37.75 -15.65
C GLU A 30 -6.69 -37.42 -14.88
N SER A 31 -6.47 -38.18 -13.82
CA SER A 31 -5.38 -38.22 -12.83
C SER A 31 -3.95 -38.30 -13.39
N ILE A 32 -2.97 -37.68 -12.72
CA ILE A 32 -1.73 -38.37 -12.24
C ILE A 32 -1.28 -37.75 -10.90
N GLN A 33 -1.22 -38.60 -9.87
CA GLN A 33 -0.49 -38.41 -8.62
C GLN A 33 1.02 -38.61 -8.85
N THR A 34 1.84 -37.79 -8.20
CA THR A 34 3.12 -38.26 -7.62
C THR A 34 3.49 -37.30 -6.49
N GLY A 35 3.53 -37.84 -5.27
CA GLY A 35 3.87 -37.09 -4.08
C GLY A 35 5.37 -37.05 -3.84
N GLU A 36 5.80 -36.11 -3.01
CA GLU A 36 6.74 -36.42 -1.94
C GLU A 36 6.58 -35.42 -0.78
N VAL A 37 6.77 -35.97 0.40
CA VAL A 37 6.65 -35.40 1.75
C VAL A 37 7.85 -34.50 2.05
N SER A 38 7.67 -33.42 2.81
CA SER A 38 8.52 -33.13 3.97
C SER A 38 8.10 -31.90 4.79
N GLU A 39 7.92 -32.20 6.09
CA GLU A 39 8.18 -31.41 7.29
C GLU A 39 7.36 -30.13 7.58
N GLU A 40 6.37 -30.34 8.45
CA GLU A 40 5.81 -29.33 9.34
C GLU A 40 6.86 -28.90 10.38
N VAL A 41 7.08 -27.59 10.51
CA VAL A 41 7.78 -26.99 11.66
C VAL A 41 6.72 -26.32 12.53
N PRO A 42 6.59 -26.67 13.82
CA PRO A 42 5.61 -26.05 14.70
C PRO A 42 6.04 -24.62 15.07
N ILE A 43 5.06 -23.73 15.04
CA ILE A 43 5.15 -22.35 15.52
C ILE A 43 5.02 -22.40 17.04
N GLU A 44 6.12 -22.15 17.76
CA GLU A 44 6.03 -21.94 19.21
C GLU A 44 5.46 -20.55 19.51
N ASP A 45 4.41 -20.59 20.33
CA ASP A 45 3.74 -19.50 21.01
C ASP A 45 4.70 -18.89 22.05
N VAL A 46 4.93 -17.57 21.99
CA VAL A 46 5.68 -16.87 23.03
C VAL A 46 4.89 -15.65 23.49
N SER A 47 4.05 -15.93 24.49
CA SER A 47 3.44 -14.93 25.37
C SER A 47 4.17 -14.86 26.70
N SER A 48 4.12 -13.66 27.30
CA SER A 48 4.46 -13.23 28.66
C SER A 48 5.93 -13.15 29.09
N ASP A 49 6.37 -11.90 29.23
CA ASP A 49 6.81 -11.27 30.48
C ASP A 49 7.72 -12.08 31.42
N ALA A 50 9.01 -11.70 31.50
CA ALA A 50 9.82 -11.76 32.72
C ALA A 50 11.17 -11.05 32.55
N ALA A 51 11.42 -10.07 33.41
CA ALA A 51 12.75 -9.71 33.89
C ALA A 51 12.59 -9.14 35.32
N PRO A 52 13.60 -9.18 36.22
CA PRO A 52 14.90 -9.86 36.16
C PRO A 52 15.28 -10.59 37.49
N ALA A 53 16.42 -11.28 37.50
CA ALA A 53 17.16 -11.66 38.71
C ALA A 53 18.64 -11.87 38.31
N ASP A 54 19.65 -11.71 39.15
CA ASP A 54 19.96 -10.81 40.27
C ASP A 54 21.51 -10.85 40.35
N GLY A 55 22.14 -9.82 40.88
CA GLY A 55 23.59 -9.71 40.95
C GLY A 55 24.04 -8.58 41.88
N GLU A 56 23.96 -8.85 43.19
CA GLU A 56 24.61 -8.10 44.29
C GLU A 56 26.13 -7.91 44.03
N THR A 57 26.84 -6.88 44.52
CA THR A 57 26.75 -6.14 45.79
C THR A 57 27.57 -4.83 45.71
N ALA A 58 27.13 -3.74 46.35
CA ALA A 58 27.82 -3.08 47.49
C ALA A 58 27.40 -1.61 47.75
N LYS A 59 26.66 -1.47 48.87
CA LYS A 59 26.77 -0.46 49.96
C LYS A 59 26.48 1.05 49.74
N ASN A 60 25.30 1.40 50.28
CA ASN A 60 25.09 2.24 51.48
C ASN A 60 24.98 3.77 51.32
N GLY A 61 23.81 4.31 51.68
CA GLY A 61 23.52 5.74 51.76
C GLY A 61 22.07 6.05 52.10
N ASN A 62 21.76 5.96 53.38
CA ASN A 62 20.48 6.19 54.06
C ASN A 62 19.86 7.59 53.82
N ALA A 63 18.60 7.70 53.36
CA ALA A 63 17.62 8.72 53.80
C ALA A 63 16.23 8.49 53.15
N ALA A 64 15.22 8.32 54.02
CA ALA A 64 13.80 8.22 53.69
C ALA A 64 13.14 9.64 53.66
N PRO A 65 11.84 9.78 53.33
CA PRO A 65 11.31 10.78 52.39
C PRO A 65 10.88 12.10 53.05
N SER A 66 10.85 13.20 52.29
CA SER A 66 10.20 14.44 52.76
C SER A 66 8.75 14.51 52.30
N SER A 67 7.89 14.59 53.30
CA SER A 67 6.46 14.88 53.24
C SER A 67 6.18 16.34 52.89
N VAL A 68 5.11 16.55 52.13
CA VAL A 68 3.99 17.49 52.39
C VAL A 68 4.35 18.91 52.84
N GLU A 69 4.07 19.90 51.97
CA GLU A 69 3.56 21.19 52.44
C GLU A 69 2.08 21.34 52.10
N GLN A 70 1.31 21.50 53.17
CA GLN A 70 -0.12 21.73 53.22
C GLN A 70 -0.33 23.23 53.47
N GLY A 71 -0.74 23.97 52.44
CA GLY A 71 -1.31 25.31 52.59
C GLY A 71 -2.82 25.20 52.73
N LYS A 72 -3.34 25.45 53.94
CA LYS A 72 -4.77 25.47 54.25
C LYS A 72 -5.23 26.92 54.38
N ASN A 73 -6.20 27.36 53.56
CA ASN A 73 -7.24 28.25 54.06
C ASN A 73 -8.53 28.14 53.24
N SER A 74 -9.63 28.08 53.98
CA SER A 74 -11.02 27.92 53.58
C SER A 74 -11.60 29.19 52.97
N ASP A 75 -12.50 29.04 52.00
CA ASP A 75 -13.88 29.52 52.16
C ASP A 75 -14.79 28.92 51.06
N ALA A 76 -15.95 28.44 51.49
CA ALA A 76 -16.98 27.89 50.64
C ALA A 76 -17.79 29.02 50.00
N ALA A 77 -17.85 29.04 48.68
CA ALA A 77 -18.91 29.70 47.94
C ALA A 77 -19.33 28.78 46.80
N ALA A 78 -20.45 28.10 47.00
CA ALA A 78 -21.17 27.41 45.95
C ALA A 78 -21.49 28.41 44.84
N SER A 79 -20.86 28.24 43.70
CA SER A 79 -21.25 28.89 42.45
C SER A 79 -21.18 27.82 41.39
N LYS A 80 -22.35 27.46 40.84
CA LYS A 80 -22.50 26.66 39.63
C LYS A 80 -21.54 27.22 38.58
N LYS A 81 -20.41 26.56 38.37
CA LYS A 81 -19.70 26.68 37.10
C LYS A 81 -20.47 25.79 36.14
N GLU A 82 -21.08 26.46 35.17
CA GLU A 82 -21.50 25.86 33.91
C GLU A 82 -20.42 24.87 33.47
N ALA A 83 -20.85 23.68 33.05
CA ALA A 83 -19.96 22.81 32.31
C ALA A 83 -19.55 23.61 31.06
N GLU A 84 -18.36 24.21 31.10
CA GLU A 84 -17.56 24.41 29.91
C GLU A 84 -17.63 23.06 29.20
N LYS A 85 -18.26 23.04 28.03
CA LYS A 85 -17.94 22.03 27.05
C LYS A 85 -16.43 22.08 26.96
N ASP A 86 -15.76 21.05 27.47
CA ASP A 86 -14.37 20.80 27.15
C ASP A 86 -14.30 20.98 25.63
N ASP A 87 -13.69 22.09 25.22
CA ASP A 87 -13.20 22.25 23.88
C ASP A 87 -12.46 20.96 23.62
N ALA A 88 -12.90 20.22 22.58
CA ALA A 88 -12.20 19.03 22.14
C ALA A 88 -10.78 19.47 21.83
N SER A 89 -9.91 19.35 22.84
CA SER A 89 -8.51 19.68 22.77
C SER A 89 -7.98 19.00 21.54
N ASP A 90 -7.24 19.72 20.71
CA ASP A 90 -6.66 19.19 19.49
C ASP A 90 -5.98 17.86 19.79
N LEU A 91 -6.65 16.74 19.44
CA LEU A 91 -6.18 15.38 19.71
C LEU A 91 -5.11 14.96 18.69
N THR A 92 -4.63 15.91 17.89
CA THR A 92 -3.60 15.69 16.90
C THR A 92 -2.21 15.94 17.49
N PHE A 93 -1.28 15.06 17.16
CA PHE A 93 0.12 15.17 17.51
C PHE A 93 0.96 14.78 16.30
N ALA A 94 2.01 15.54 16.01
CA ALA A 94 2.99 15.19 14.98
C ALA A 94 4.39 15.53 15.46
N SER A 95 5.34 14.63 15.22
CA SER A 95 6.74 14.81 15.55
C SER A 95 7.62 14.16 14.50
N ILE A 96 8.61 14.90 14.02
CA ILE A 96 9.63 14.40 13.08
C ILE A 96 11.02 14.63 13.65
N HIS A 97 11.85 13.60 13.57
CA HIS A 97 13.25 13.66 13.97
C HIS A 97 14.10 12.77 13.06
N THR A 98 15.42 12.81 13.22
CA THR A 98 16.37 12.11 12.34
C THR A 98 16.15 10.60 12.24
N LYS A 99 15.54 9.97 13.24
CA LYS A 99 15.27 8.53 13.29
C LYS A 99 13.86 8.14 12.83
N GLY A 100 12.99 9.10 12.48
CA GLY A 100 11.61 8.77 12.16
C GLY A 100 10.59 9.88 12.34
N LEU A 101 9.35 9.52 12.08
CA LEU A 101 8.15 10.34 12.13
C LEU A 101 7.10 9.63 12.98
N THR A 102 6.39 10.38 13.81
CA THR A 102 5.19 9.94 14.51
C THR A 102 4.06 10.92 14.24
N VAL A 103 2.89 10.42 13.88
CA VAL A 103 1.65 11.19 13.73
C VAL A 103 0.55 10.47 14.50
N ALA A 104 -0.21 11.18 15.30
CA ALA A 104 -1.39 10.69 15.99
C ALA A 104 -2.56 11.62 15.72
N ASP A 105 -3.74 11.06 15.48
CA ASP A 105 -4.99 11.78 15.31
C ASP A 105 -6.11 10.93 15.91
N GLY A 106 -6.58 11.31 17.09
CA GLY A 106 -7.57 10.55 17.85
C GLY A 106 -7.09 9.13 18.16
N ASN A 107 -7.79 8.13 17.61
CA ASN A 107 -7.50 6.71 17.82
C ASN A 107 -6.52 6.11 16.79
N LYS A 108 -6.06 6.89 15.81
CA LYS A 108 -5.10 6.46 14.78
C LYS A 108 -3.70 6.97 15.10
N TRP A 109 -2.72 6.07 15.00
CA TRP A 109 -1.31 6.39 15.23
C TRP A 109 -0.45 5.82 14.12
N TYR A 110 0.38 6.64 13.49
CA TYR A 110 1.35 6.26 12.49
C TYR A 110 2.76 6.48 13.04
N TYR A 111 3.60 5.47 12.91
CA TYR A 111 5.03 5.56 13.21
C TYR A 111 5.84 5.06 12.03
N GLU A 112 6.85 5.83 11.62
CA GLU A 112 7.79 5.47 10.57
C GLU A 112 9.22 5.66 11.08
N ASN A 113 10.06 4.63 10.93
CA ASN A 113 11.46 4.68 11.28
C ASN A 113 12.32 4.98 10.05
N PHE A 114 13.35 5.80 10.24
CA PHE A 114 14.36 6.08 9.24
C PHE A 114 15.68 5.34 9.54
N ASP A 115 16.35 4.86 8.50
CA ASP A 115 17.69 4.31 8.61
C ASP A 115 18.76 5.42 8.80
N ARG A 116 20.03 5.03 8.89
CA ARG A 116 21.15 5.98 9.08
C ARG A 116 21.31 6.99 7.94
N GLN A 117 20.71 6.73 6.78
CA GLN A 117 20.73 7.60 5.60
C GLN A 117 19.45 8.46 5.51
N GLY A 118 18.54 8.38 6.49
CA GLY A 118 17.27 9.10 6.46
C GLY A 118 16.29 8.53 5.43
N ARG A 119 16.36 7.23 5.13
CA ARG A 119 15.39 6.52 4.27
C ARG A 119 14.40 5.76 5.15
N ALA A 120 13.13 5.71 4.75
CA ALA A 120 12.10 4.90 5.41
C ALA A 120 12.55 3.44 5.47
N SER A 121 12.60 2.83 6.66
CA SER A 121 12.98 1.40 6.81
C SER A 121 11.78 0.53 7.16
N PHE A 122 10.90 1.01 8.03
CA PHE A 122 9.62 0.37 8.33
C PHE A 122 8.63 1.40 8.87
N ALA A 123 7.35 1.10 8.76
CA ALA A 123 6.28 1.89 9.34
C ALA A 123 5.18 0.98 9.88
N VAL A 124 4.42 1.48 10.86
CA VAL A 124 3.25 0.80 11.41
C VAL A 124 2.13 1.81 11.57
N LEU A 125 0.93 1.41 11.14
CA LEU A 125 -0.31 2.13 11.38
C LEU A 125 -1.12 1.36 12.43
N TYR A 126 -1.48 2.05 13.50
CA TYR A 126 -2.37 1.58 14.54
C TYR A 126 -3.73 2.28 14.43
N GLU A 127 -4.78 1.54 14.78
CA GLU A 127 -6.13 2.03 15.01
C GLU A 127 -6.67 1.35 16.27
N ASP A 128 -7.20 2.12 17.21
CA ASP A 128 -7.76 1.61 18.48
C ASP A 128 -6.76 0.73 19.26
N GLY A 129 -5.49 1.12 19.26
CA GLY A 129 -4.41 0.37 19.92
C GLY A 129 -3.98 -0.91 19.21
N THR A 130 -4.55 -1.24 18.05
CA THR A 130 -4.23 -2.43 17.26
C THR A 130 -3.45 -2.05 16.01
N ALA A 131 -2.35 -2.76 15.72
CA ALA A 131 -1.61 -2.57 14.46
C ALA A 131 -2.44 -3.12 13.29
N ILE A 132 -2.86 -2.25 12.38
CA ILE A 132 -3.70 -2.62 11.22
C ILE A 132 -2.89 -2.71 9.93
N GLU A 133 -1.72 -2.07 9.87
CA GLU A 133 -0.81 -2.14 8.73
C GLU A 133 0.65 -2.06 9.19
N LYS A 134 1.52 -2.87 8.59
CA LYS A 134 2.97 -2.76 8.70
C LYS A 134 3.57 -2.63 7.30
N THR A 135 4.40 -1.62 7.09
CA THR A 135 5.17 -1.45 5.86
C THR A 135 6.65 -1.65 6.12
N VAL A 136 7.35 -2.33 5.22
CA VAL A 136 8.81 -2.55 5.26
C VAL A 136 9.41 -2.14 3.92
N TRP A 137 10.52 -1.41 3.97
CA TRP A 137 11.28 -1.04 2.77
C TRP A 137 12.67 -1.66 2.84
N THR A 138 13.06 -2.32 1.75
CA THR A 138 14.38 -2.96 1.60
C THR A 138 15.19 -2.18 0.56
N TYR A 139 16.45 -1.89 0.87
CA TYR A 139 17.35 -1.13 0.00
C TYR A 139 18.62 -1.93 -0.27
N GLN A 140 19.24 -1.65 -1.41
CA GLN A 140 20.58 -2.14 -1.73
C GLN A 140 21.61 -1.03 -1.52
N GLY A 141 22.57 -1.27 -0.63
CA GLY A 141 23.65 -0.32 -0.34
C GLY A 141 23.16 1.09 0.01
N SER A 142 23.69 2.08 -0.70
CA SER A 142 23.37 3.50 -0.54
C SER A 142 22.33 4.02 -1.54
N ALA A 143 21.61 3.14 -2.25
CA ALA A 143 20.59 3.54 -3.20
C ALA A 143 19.49 4.37 -2.51
N ARG A 144 19.02 5.45 -3.14
CA ARG A 144 17.98 6.28 -2.53
C ARG A 144 16.60 5.59 -2.57
N SER A 145 16.35 4.82 -3.61
CA SER A 145 15.11 4.08 -3.82
C SER A 145 15.20 2.66 -3.23
N PRO A 146 14.10 2.13 -2.68
CA PRO A 146 14.04 0.75 -2.20
C PRO A 146 14.03 -0.21 -3.40
N VAL A 147 14.66 -1.37 -3.27
CA VAL A 147 14.51 -2.49 -4.22
C VAL A 147 13.19 -3.22 -4.00
N GLN A 148 12.65 -3.16 -2.78
CA GLN A 148 11.37 -3.77 -2.42
C GLN A 148 10.64 -2.95 -1.36
N LYS A 149 9.31 -2.85 -1.49
CA LYS A 149 8.40 -2.39 -0.45
C LYS A 149 7.36 -3.48 -0.19
N GLU A 150 7.18 -3.86 1.06
CA GLU A 150 6.16 -4.82 1.48
C GLU A 150 5.17 -4.14 2.42
N ILE A 151 3.87 -4.37 2.19
CA ILE A 151 2.79 -3.88 3.05
C ILE A 151 2.01 -5.08 3.55
N LEU A 152 1.83 -5.18 4.86
CA LEU A 152 1.17 -6.28 5.55
C LEU A 152 -0.06 -5.74 6.27
N ARG A 153 -1.21 -6.37 6.05
CA ARG A 153 -2.48 -6.11 6.74
C ARG A 153 -3.08 -7.45 7.19
N ASN A 154 -4.13 -7.40 8.00
CA ASN A 154 -4.81 -8.62 8.42
C ASN A 154 -5.31 -9.43 7.21
N GLY A 155 -4.71 -10.61 7.00
CA GLY A 155 -5.04 -11.52 5.89
C GLY A 155 -4.69 -11.01 4.49
N LYS A 156 -4.00 -9.87 4.34
CA LYS A 156 -3.67 -9.28 3.03
C LYS A 156 -2.23 -8.77 3.01
N SER A 157 -1.55 -8.89 1.87
CA SER A 157 -0.24 -8.28 1.69
C SER A 157 -0.06 -7.72 0.28
N GLU A 158 0.86 -6.77 0.14
CA GLU A 158 1.28 -6.21 -1.13
C GLU A 158 2.80 -6.16 -1.19
N ILE A 159 3.40 -6.61 -2.29
CA ILE A 159 4.84 -6.58 -2.53
C ILE A 159 5.10 -5.78 -3.81
N PHE A 160 5.89 -4.73 -3.69
CA PHE A 160 6.35 -3.91 -4.81
C PHE A 160 7.85 -4.08 -4.97
N ARG A 161 8.32 -4.27 -6.20
CA ARG A 161 9.75 -4.28 -6.53
C ARG A 161 10.05 -3.16 -7.51
N TYR A 162 11.23 -2.58 -7.38
CA TYR A 162 11.64 -1.42 -8.16
C TYR A 162 13.01 -1.67 -8.81
N ASP A 163 13.27 -0.94 -9.89
CA ASP A 163 14.62 -0.84 -10.45
C ASP A 163 15.48 0.18 -9.70
N GLU A 164 16.72 0.37 -10.17
CA GLU A 164 17.71 1.25 -9.55
C GLU A 164 17.27 2.73 -9.56
N GLU A 165 16.50 3.15 -10.56
CA GLU A 165 15.92 4.49 -10.65
C GLU A 165 14.66 4.66 -9.79
N GLY A 166 14.15 3.58 -9.18
CA GLY A 166 12.95 3.59 -8.34
C GLY A 166 11.63 3.49 -9.11
N ARG A 167 11.66 3.05 -10.37
CA ARG A 167 10.46 2.74 -11.15
C ARG A 167 9.96 1.36 -10.76
N GLU A 168 8.65 1.18 -10.66
CA GLU A 168 8.02 -0.08 -10.24
C GLU A 168 8.17 -1.14 -11.34
N LEU A 169 8.86 -2.25 -11.04
CA LEU A 169 8.97 -3.41 -11.92
C LEU A 169 7.82 -4.38 -11.72
N THR A 170 7.46 -4.66 -10.47
CA THR A 170 6.37 -5.58 -10.15
C THR A 170 5.54 -5.07 -8.99
N ALA A 171 4.23 -5.31 -9.03
CA ALA A 171 3.34 -5.18 -7.88
C ALA A 171 2.50 -6.45 -7.74
N GLU A 172 2.59 -7.10 -6.58
CA GLU A 172 1.87 -8.33 -6.25
C GLU A 172 0.94 -8.06 -5.07
N ARG A 173 -0.32 -8.53 -5.12
CA ARG A 173 -1.25 -8.49 -3.99
C ARG A 173 -1.72 -9.88 -3.63
N TYR A 174 -1.79 -10.14 -2.33
CA TYR A 174 -2.17 -11.44 -1.79
C TYR A 174 -3.35 -11.31 -0.82
N GLU A 175 -4.22 -12.31 -0.85
CA GLU A 175 -5.15 -12.62 0.22
C GLU A 175 -4.72 -13.97 0.84
N GLY A 176 -4.23 -13.93 2.08
CA GLY A 176 -3.49 -15.03 2.68
C GLY A 176 -2.25 -15.39 1.85
N LYS A 177 -2.20 -16.62 1.33
CA LYS A 177 -1.13 -17.10 0.44
C LYS A 177 -1.51 -17.01 -1.05
N THR A 178 -2.72 -16.58 -1.37
CA THR A 178 -3.25 -16.56 -2.73
C THR A 178 -2.91 -15.24 -3.41
N LEU A 179 -2.17 -15.29 -4.51
CA LEU A 179 -1.93 -14.13 -5.37
C LEU A 179 -3.25 -13.75 -6.08
N THR A 180 -3.76 -12.55 -5.81
CA THR A 180 -5.02 -12.05 -6.40
C THR A 180 -4.78 -11.06 -7.52
N PHE A 181 -3.63 -10.38 -7.51
CA PHE A 181 -3.24 -9.41 -8.51
C PHE A 181 -1.73 -9.44 -8.73
N LYS A 182 -1.31 -9.35 -9.98
CA LYS A 182 0.08 -9.10 -10.37
C LYS A 182 0.15 -8.05 -11.46
N ARG A 183 1.05 -7.08 -11.33
CA ARG A 183 1.46 -6.17 -12.39
C ARG A 183 2.95 -6.36 -12.64
N GLU A 184 3.34 -6.37 -13.90
CA GLU A 184 4.72 -6.44 -14.37
C GLU A 184 4.93 -5.33 -15.40
N ASN A 185 5.98 -4.52 -15.21
CA ASN A 185 6.33 -3.42 -16.09
C ASN A 185 7.73 -3.65 -16.68
N SER A 186 7.91 -3.28 -17.93
CA SER A 186 9.22 -3.10 -18.55
C SER A 186 9.35 -1.69 -19.10
N TYR A 187 10.57 -1.19 -19.16
CA TYR A 187 10.86 0.17 -19.55
C TYR A 187 11.86 0.21 -20.70
N THR A 188 11.79 1.26 -21.50
CA THR A 188 12.84 1.59 -22.47
C THR A 188 14.13 1.99 -21.74
N GLU A 189 15.25 2.07 -22.46
CA GLU A 189 16.52 2.56 -21.91
C GLU A 189 16.42 3.99 -21.34
N PHE A 190 15.46 4.79 -21.84
CA PHE A 190 15.17 6.14 -21.37
C PHE A 190 14.12 6.18 -20.24
N GLY A 191 13.71 5.02 -19.71
CA GLY A 191 12.80 4.91 -18.58
C GLY A 191 11.32 5.12 -18.89
N LYS A 192 10.90 5.02 -20.16
CA LYS A 192 9.48 5.09 -20.54
C LYS A 192 8.85 3.71 -20.46
N LEU A 193 7.59 3.62 -20.02
CA LEU A 193 6.88 2.34 -19.92
C LEU A 193 6.74 1.73 -21.32
N LEU A 194 7.39 0.59 -21.54
CA LEU A 194 7.42 -0.13 -22.82
C LEU A 194 6.34 -1.19 -22.87
N GLU A 195 6.21 -1.98 -21.81
CA GLU A 195 5.20 -3.02 -21.69
C GLU A 195 4.69 -3.07 -20.25
N GLN A 196 3.38 -3.33 -20.11
CA GLN A 196 2.75 -3.62 -18.84
C GLN A 196 1.86 -4.84 -19.00
N THR A 197 2.05 -5.81 -18.12
CA THR A 197 1.17 -6.98 -17.99
C THR A 197 0.48 -6.92 -16.63
N ILE A 198 -0.85 -7.06 -16.61
CA ILE A 198 -1.66 -7.15 -15.39
C ILE A 198 -2.41 -8.48 -15.42
N THR A 199 -2.20 -9.30 -14.39
CA THR A 199 -2.95 -10.54 -14.17
C THR A 199 -3.87 -10.36 -12.95
N GLU A 200 -5.16 -10.55 -13.16
CA GLU A 200 -6.18 -10.50 -12.11
C GLU A 200 -7.20 -11.62 -12.33
N GLY A 201 -7.33 -12.51 -11.35
CA GLY A 201 -8.12 -13.74 -11.49
C GLY A 201 -7.63 -14.59 -12.67
N LYS A 202 -8.54 -14.87 -13.62
CA LYS A 202 -8.24 -15.65 -14.84
C LYS A 202 -7.80 -14.80 -16.03
N ASN A 203 -7.83 -13.48 -15.89
CA ASN A 203 -7.57 -12.57 -16.99
C ASN A 203 -6.15 -12.02 -16.92
N THR A 204 -5.53 -11.90 -18.07
CA THR A 204 -4.26 -11.20 -18.26
C THR A 204 -4.44 -10.11 -19.32
N ASP A 205 -4.23 -8.87 -18.91
CA ASP A 205 -4.15 -7.71 -19.77
C ASP A 205 -2.70 -7.40 -20.09
N ARG A 206 -2.41 -7.11 -21.34
CA ARG A 206 -1.09 -6.60 -21.74
C ARG A 206 -1.23 -5.34 -22.57
N SER A 207 -0.46 -4.32 -22.23
CA SER A 207 -0.32 -3.10 -23.01
C SER A 207 1.13 -2.96 -23.46
N VAL A 208 1.34 -2.67 -24.73
CA VAL A 208 2.65 -2.45 -25.35
C VAL A 208 2.65 -1.06 -25.98
N TRP A 209 3.65 -0.25 -25.70
CA TRP A 209 3.80 1.09 -26.26
C TRP A 209 4.94 1.11 -27.27
N GLU A 210 4.71 1.79 -28.38
CA GLU A 210 5.73 2.05 -29.39
C GLU A 210 6.12 3.53 -29.33
N PHE A 211 7.43 3.80 -29.45
CA PHE A 211 7.99 5.14 -29.32
C PHE A 211 8.77 5.53 -30.57
N VAL A 212 8.64 6.79 -30.97
CA VAL A 212 9.58 7.49 -31.86
C VAL A 212 10.20 8.61 -31.04
N ASP A 213 11.53 8.58 -30.93
CA ASP A 213 12.29 9.40 -29.98
C ASP A 213 11.71 9.30 -28.57
N ASP A 214 11.15 10.39 -28.07
CA ASP A 214 10.59 10.50 -26.74
C ASP A 214 9.06 10.47 -26.71
N LYS A 215 8.40 10.23 -27.85
CA LYS A 215 6.94 10.27 -27.94
C LYS A 215 6.36 8.88 -28.21
N ALA A 216 5.37 8.50 -27.41
CA ALA A 216 4.57 7.31 -27.70
C ALA A 216 3.75 7.59 -28.97
N VAL A 217 3.91 6.75 -29.98
CA VAL A 217 3.21 6.89 -31.28
C VAL A 217 2.10 5.87 -31.45
N ALA A 218 2.15 4.76 -30.70
CA ALA A 218 1.10 3.77 -30.68
C ALA A 218 1.03 3.02 -29.34
N GLN A 219 -0.14 2.44 -29.07
CA GLN A 219 -0.36 1.48 -27.99
C GLN A 219 -1.15 0.27 -28.51
N THR A 220 -0.63 -0.93 -28.28
CA THR A 220 -1.37 -2.17 -28.55
C THR A 220 -1.85 -2.79 -27.24
N LYS A 221 -3.15 -3.10 -27.16
CA LYS A 221 -3.78 -3.76 -26.00
C LYS A 221 -4.17 -5.19 -26.33
N TYR A 222 -3.92 -6.09 -25.38
CA TYR A 222 -4.24 -7.51 -25.45
C TYR A 222 -5.05 -7.94 -24.23
N ARG A 223 -5.96 -8.89 -24.43
CA ARG A 223 -6.65 -9.64 -23.38
C ARG A 223 -6.42 -11.13 -23.60
N ASN A 224 -5.86 -11.82 -22.61
CA ASN A 224 -5.59 -13.26 -22.64
C ASN A 224 -4.83 -13.68 -23.92
N GLY A 225 -3.84 -12.87 -24.32
CA GLY A 225 -3.02 -13.08 -25.51
C GLY A 225 -3.65 -12.63 -26.84
N LYS A 226 -4.95 -12.35 -26.90
CA LYS A 226 -5.62 -11.84 -28.10
C LYS A 226 -5.55 -10.32 -28.19
N LYS A 227 -5.26 -9.78 -29.38
CA LYS A 227 -5.29 -8.32 -29.62
C LYS A 227 -6.72 -7.82 -29.48
N THR A 228 -6.93 -6.77 -28.70
CA THR A 228 -8.26 -6.15 -28.50
C THR A 228 -8.31 -4.73 -29.02
N ALA A 229 -7.20 -4.00 -28.96
CA ALA A 229 -7.11 -2.67 -29.53
C ALA A 229 -5.71 -2.34 -30.06
N PHE A 230 -5.67 -1.44 -31.04
CA PHE A 230 -4.49 -0.69 -31.43
C PHE A 230 -4.88 0.79 -31.47
N ILE A 231 -4.07 1.64 -30.85
CA ILE A 231 -4.35 3.05 -30.68
C ILE A 231 -3.20 3.83 -31.30
N GLU A 232 -3.51 4.66 -32.28
CA GLU A 232 -2.57 5.60 -32.89
C GLU A 232 -2.53 6.88 -32.08
N LEU A 233 -1.38 7.15 -31.46
CA LEU A 233 -1.20 8.26 -30.52
C LEU A 233 -0.58 9.51 -31.17
N HIS A 234 -0.17 9.42 -32.44
CA HIS A 234 0.48 10.50 -33.16
C HIS A 234 -0.50 11.53 -33.74
N ASP A 235 -1.78 11.15 -33.90
CA ASP A 235 -2.86 12.02 -34.36
C ASP A 235 -3.69 12.58 -33.21
N THR A 236 -4.41 13.69 -33.43
CA THR A 236 -5.37 14.24 -32.46
C THR A 236 -6.66 14.63 -33.19
N PRO A 237 -7.81 14.02 -32.85
CA PRO A 237 -7.99 12.96 -31.85
C PRO A 237 -7.24 11.67 -32.23
N HIS A 238 -6.92 10.85 -31.22
CA HIS A 238 -6.26 9.56 -31.44
C HIS A 238 -7.18 8.62 -32.24
N ILE A 239 -6.60 7.74 -33.05
CA ILE A 239 -7.39 6.77 -33.82
C ILE A 239 -7.35 5.42 -33.11
N VAL A 240 -8.52 4.85 -32.84
CA VAL A 240 -8.69 3.57 -32.15
C VAL A 240 -9.19 2.50 -33.11
N HIS A 241 -8.44 1.42 -33.21
CA HIS A 241 -8.78 0.21 -33.94
C HIS A 241 -9.19 -0.88 -32.94
N LEU A 242 -10.40 -1.42 -33.04
CA LEU A 242 -10.88 -2.50 -32.17
C LEU A 242 -10.90 -3.84 -32.90
N TYR A 243 -10.54 -4.89 -32.16
CA TYR A 243 -10.40 -6.25 -32.70
C TYR A 243 -11.28 -7.24 -31.93
N VAL A 244 -11.91 -8.16 -32.68
CA VAL A 244 -12.62 -9.34 -32.15
C VAL A 244 -12.18 -10.55 -32.95
N ASP A 245 -11.68 -11.58 -32.26
CA ASP A 245 -11.13 -12.79 -32.88
C ASP A 245 -10.13 -12.48 -34.01
N ASP A 246 -9.17 -11.61 -33.70
CA ASP A 246 -8.08 -11.15 -34.56
C ASP A 246 -8.53 -10.44 -35.85
N LYS A 247 -9.81 -10.02 -35.92
CA LYS A 247 -10.36 -9.21 -37.02
C LYS A 247 -10.68 -7.81 -36.53
N GLU A 248 -10.29 -6.81 -37.31
CA GLU A 248 -10.68 -5.42 -37.06
C GLU A 248 -12.18 -5.26 -37.31
N VAL A 249 -12.88 -4.74 -36.30
CA VAL A 249 -14.34 -4.56 -36.32
C VAL A 249 -14.76 -3.09 -36.27
N TYR A 250 -13.85 -2.21 -35.88
CA TYR A 250 -14.11 -0.77 -35.76
C TYR A 250 -12.81 0.03 -35.88
N VAL A 251 -12.93 1.19 -36.52
CA VAL A 251 -11.93 2.26 -36.54
C VAL A 251 -12.64 3.58 -36.31
N GLY A 252 -12.12 4.41 -35.42
CA GLY A 252 -12.66 5.74 -35.18
C GLY A 252 -11.86 6.56 -34.19
N GLU A 253 -12.27 7.81 -34.01
CA GLU A 253 -11.61 8.76 -33.13
C GLU A 253 -11.89 8.42 -31.65
N GLU A 254 -10.87 8.52 -30.80
CA GLU A 254 -11.04 8.50 -29.35
C GLU A 254 -11.80 9.76 -28.91
N GLN A 255 -12.94 9.58 -28.24
CA GLN A 255 -13.82 10.66 -27.77
C GLN A 255 -13.37 11.27 -26.45
#